data_AF-A0A7S2U2P6-F1
#
_entry.id   AF-A0A7S2U2P6-F1
#
_cell.length_a   1.000
_cell.length_b   1.000
_cell.length_c   1.000
_cell.angle_alpha   90.00
_cell.angle_beta   90.00
_cell.angle_gamma   90.00
#
_symmetry.space_group_name_H-M   'P 1'
#
loop_
_entity.id
_entity.type
_entity.pdbx_description
1 polymer ?
#
loop_
_entity_poly.entity_id
_entity_poly.type
_entity_poly.pdbx_seq_one_letter_code
_entity_poly.pdbx_strand_id
1 'polypeptide(L)'
;FICREESRRVKIREMASARLVVILTAFAAECYYLACFARIKGVEALSRSFLPSKNDLIPLKPPFVRAGTILLGPTPQRQHRQLRQHQRRRYAVGKAEGEGDNADGGQPEMSEGALEILKALQHLDEKTGTLASQTGLRCPDGCGRCCKSPEVEATIAEMLPLAEHLYNNGEADAWLRKAEEASSRRCIFYSPDPVHDWKGRCSVYEHRPTLCRLFGFSGCTGKGNEVELIRCAHMDDELLDKTEQALRRGEAIAPLMAQEAARVRGMGSEAPSMETLPINEAFESAMRKVQMRRYFESLAVASK
;
A
#
# COMPACT_ATOMS: atom_id res chain seq x y z
N PHE A 1 -16.53 11.02 39.78
CA PHE A 1 -17.46 10.87 40.91
C PHE A 1 -18.08 9.47 40.80
N ILE A 2 -17.85 8.47 41.64
CA ILE A 2 -17.20 8.29 42.95
C ILE A 2 -16.65 6.84 43.01
N CYS A 3 -15.51 6.71 43.70
CA CYS A 3 -14.82 5.58 44.39
C CYS A 3 -15.19 4.12 44.08
N ARG A 4 -14.27 3.16 43.89
CA ARG A 4 -12.91 2.91 44.43
C ARG A 4 -12.87 2.66 45.95
N GLU A 5 -13.23 1.47 46.40
CA GLU A 5 -12.75 0.86 47.66
C GLU A 5 -13.29 -0.57 47.82
N GLU A 6 -12.52 -1.60 47.43
CA GLU A 6 -12.55 -2.96 48.01
C GLU A 6 -11.66 -3.91 47.20
N SER A 7 -10.36 -3.91 47.49
CA SER A 7 -9.44 -5.04 47.24
C SER A 7 -8.04 -4.70 47.74
N ARG A 8 -7.94 -4.36 49.03
CA ARG A 8 -6.68 -4.30 49.77
C ARG A 8 -6.88 -5.05 51.08
N ARG A 9 -6.66 -6.36 51.04
CA ARG A 9 -6.29 -7.26 52.15
C ARG A 9 -6.51 -8.67 51.63
N VAL A 10 -5.42 -9.29 51.17
CA VAL A 10 -5.14 -10.74 51.01
C VAL A 10 -4.23 -10.87 49.79
N LYS A 11 -2.91 -10.78 50.07
CA LYS A 11 -1.75 -11.28 49.30
C LYS A 11 -0.43 -10.57 49.66
N ILE A 12 -0.41 -9.85 50.78
CA ILE A 12 0.82 -9.63 51.55
C ILE A 12 1.16 -10.94 52.26
N ARG A 13 1.69 -11.92 51.52
CA ARG A 13 2.44 -13.08 52.08
C ARG A 13 3.18 -13.95 51.04
N GLU A 14 3.19 -13.59 49.75
CA GLU A 14 3.95 -14.31 48.70
C GLU A 14 4.98 -13.45 47.94
N MET A 15 5.43 -12.33 48.52
CA MET A 15 6.42 -11.43 47.86
C MET A 15 7.87 -11.61 48.33
N ALA A 16 8.20 -12.69 49.04
CA ALA A 16 9.56 -12.93 49.55
C ALA A 16 10.38 -13.95 48.72
N SER A 17 9.78 -14.65 47.75
CA SER A 17 10.48 -15.66 46.91
C SER A 17 10.68 -15.23 45.45
N ALA A 18 10.04 -14.16 44.98
CA ALA A 18 10.14 -13.70 43.59
C ALA A 18 11.33 -12.75 43.30
N ARG A 19 11.97 -12.18 44.33
CA ARG A 19 13.12 -11.27 44.16
C ARG A 19 14.47 -11.97 43.96
N LEU A 20 14.55 -13.27 44.23
CA LEU A 20 15.77 -14.06 44.01
C LEU A 20 15.87 -14.64 42.59
N VAL A 21 14.73 -14.86 41.93
CA VAL A 21 14.67 -15.41 40.55
C VAL A 21 15.02 -14.33 39.51
N VAL A 22 14.72 -13.06 39.76
CA VAL A 22 15.00 -11.95 38.83
C VAL A 22 16.49 -11.58 38.79
N ILE A 23 17.28 -11.89 39.82
CA ILE A 23 18.72 -11.60 39.84
C ILE A 23 19.53 -12.71 39.15
N LEU A 24 19.04 -13.96 39.15
CA LEU A 24 19.70 -15.09 38.49
C LEU A 24 19.44 -15.16 36.98
N THR A 25 18.33 -14.60 36.47
CA THR A 25 18.04 -14.57 35.02
C THR A 25 18.76 -13.42 34.29
N ALA A 26 19.20 -12.38 35.00
CA ALA A 26 19.97 -11.27 34.41
C ALA A 26 21.41 -11.67 34.07
N PHE A 27 22.05 -12.56 34.84
CA PHE A 27 23.43 -13.02 34.58
C PHE A 27 23.56 -14.03 33.43
N ALA A 28 22.48 -14.73 33.08
CA ALA A 28 22.50 -15.69 31.95
C ALA A 28 22.35 -15.01 30.57
N ALA A 29 21.74 -13.82 30.51
CA ALA A 29 21.53 -13.09 29.26
C ALA A 29 22.79 -12.35 28.76
N GLU A 30 23.65 -11.88 29.67
CA GLU A 30 24.93 -11.24 29.30
C GLU A 30 25.98 -12.24 28.77
N CYS A 31 25.94 -13.51 29.20
CA CYS A 31 26.86 -14.53 28.69
C CYS A 31 26.52 -15.03 27.27
N TYR A 32 25.24 -14.95 26.85
CA TYR A 32 24.82 -15.40 25.51
C TYR A 32 25.12 -14.37 24.41
N TYR A 33 25.13 -13.07 24.75
CA TYR A 33 25.44 -12.00 23.80
C TYR A 33 26.95 -11.91 23.47
N LEU A 34 27.82 -12.22 24.41
CA LEU A 34 29.28 -12.22 24.21
C LEU A 34 29.77 -13.43 23.37
N ALA A 35 29.07 -14.56 23.40
CA ALA A 35 29.41 -15.74 22.59
C ALA A 35 28.97 -15.62 21.11
N CYS A 36 27.96 -14.81 20.80
CA CYS A 36 27.51 -14.58 19.42
C CYS A 36 28.33 -13.50 18.70
N PHE A 37 28.84 -12.50 19.43
CA PHE A 37 29.67 -11.42 18.86
C PHE A 37 31.09 -11.90 18.46
N ALA A 38 31.57 -13.00 19.03
CA ALA A 38 32.87 -13.59 18.71
C ALA A 38 32.88 -14.45 17.42
N ARG A 39 31.73 -14.70 16.78
CA ARG A 39 31.62 -15.59 15.60
C ARG A 39 31.44 -14.87 14.26
N ILE A 40 31.46 -13.53 14.24
CA ILE A 40 31.28 -12.70 13.01
C ILE A 40 32.60 -12.04 12.53
N LYS A 41 33.72 -12.21 13.25
CA LYS A 41 35.05 -11.78 12.78
C LYS A 41 35.79 -12.86 11.98
N GLY A 42 35.12 -13.45 11.00
CA GLY A 42 35.67 -14.61 10.29
C GLY A 42 35.14 -14.85 8.88
N VAL A 43 34.86 -13.79 8.10
CA VAL A 43 34.76 -13.89 6.62
C VAL A 43 35.22 -12.57 5.98
N GLU A 44 36.49 -12.21 6.17
CA GLU A 44 37.20 -11.30 5.26
C GLU A 44 37.87 -12.16 4.18
N ALA A 45 37.14 -12.48 3.11
CA ALA A 45 37.67 -12.84 1.79
C ALA A 45 36.52 -13.28 0.89
N LEU A 46 35.93 -12.34 0.11
CA LEU A 46 35.26 -12.54 -1.19
C LEU A 46 34.22 -11.43 -1.42
N SER A 47 34.69 -10.23 -1.81
CA SER A 47 33.94 -9.27 -2.65
C SER A 47 34.78 -8.01 -2.94
N ARG A 48 36.00 -8.20 -3.47
CA ARG A 48 36.70 -7.12 -4.20
C ARG A 48 36.32 -7.19 -5.68
N SER A 49 35.11 -6.75 -6.00
CA SER A 49 34.65 -6.43 -7.35
C SER A 49 33.28 -5.79 -7.22
N PHE A 50 33.12 -4.57 -7.73
CA PHE A 50 31.98 -3.65 -7.58
C PHE A 50 32.03 -2.67 -6.38
N LEU A 51 33.05 -1.79 -6.41
CA LEU A 51 32.89 -0.42 -5.93
C LEU A 51 33.16 0.51 -7.12
N PRO A 52 32.21 1.37 -7.54
CA PRO A 52 32.48 2.35 -8.59
C PRO A 52 33.45 3.44 -8.10
N SER A 53 34.21 3.97 -9.06
CA SER A 53 35.26 4.97 -8.88
C SER A 53 34.71 6.31 -8.38
N LYS A 54 35.53 7.07 -7.63
CA LYS A 54 35.22 8.41 -7.08
C LYS A 54 34.84 9.48 -8.14
N ASN A 55 34.82 9.14 -9.42
CA ASN A 55 34.44 10.04 -10.52
C ASN A 55 32.96 9.95 -10.95
N ASP A 56 32.15 9.06 -10.37
CA ASP A 56 30.71 8.91 -10.74
C ASP A 56 29.74 9.71 -9.85
N LEU A 57 30.24 10.61 -8.99
CA LEU A 57 29.41 11.52 -8.19
C LEU A 57 29.08 12.78 -9.00
N ILE A 58 27.87 12.83 -9.59
CA ILE A 58 27.30 14.07 -10.11
C ILE A 58 26.88 14.95 -8.91
N PRO A 59 27.46 16.15 -8.70
CA PRO A 59 27.00 17.03 -7.64
C PRO A 59 25.67 17.67 -8.05
N LEU A 60 24.57 17.25 -7.43
CA LEU A 60 23.33 18.03 -7.45
C LEU A 60 23.57 19.31 -6.64
N LYS A 61 23.94 20.40 -7.33
CA LYS A 61 23.87 21.75 -6.78
C LYS A 61 22.42 22.02 -6.32
N PRO A 62 22.18 22.46 -5.08
CA PRO A 62 20.85 22.90 -4.68
C PRO A 62 20.49 24.17 -5.49
N PRO A 63 19.26 24.28 -6.03
CA PRO A 63 18.87 25.49 -6.71
C PRO A 63 18.74 26.62 -5.68
N PHE A 64 19.37 27.75 -6.02
CA PHE A 64 19.20 29.09 -5.49
C PHE A 64 18.03 29.28 -4.51
N VAL A 65 18.35 29.55 -3.25
CA VAL A 65 17.42 30.10 -2.27
C VAL A 65 17.30 31.60 -2.52
N ARG A 66 16.15 32.06 -3.04
CA ARG A 66 15.70 33.44 -2.86
C ARG A 66 14.64 33.43 -1.76
N ALA A 67 14.88 34.19 -0.70
CA ALA A 67 13.97 34.32 0.42
C ALA A 67 12.60 34.84 -0.06
N GLY A 68 11.51 34.20 0.38
CA GLY A 68 10.16 34.78 0.32
C GLY A 68 9.15 34.19 -0.66
N THR A 69 9.22 32.91 -1.04
CA THR A 69 8.12 32.27 -1.78
C THR A 69 7.80 30.89 -1.21
N ILE A 70 6.61 30.73 -0.63
CA ILE A 70 6.05 29.44 -0.26
C ILE A 70 5.81 28.67 -1.56
N LEU A 71 6.67 27.73 -1.89
CA LEU A 71 6.44 26.79 -2.98
C LEU A 71 5.32 25.85 -2.55
N LEU A 72 4.09 26.15 -3.00
CA LEU A 72 2.99 25.20 -2.96
C LEU A 72 3.45 23.93 -3.70
N GLY A 73 3.44 22.80 -2.98
CA GLY A 73 3.73 21.49 -3.54
C GLY A 73 2.84 21.17 -4.74
N PRO A 74 3.28 20.28 -5.65
CA PRO A 74 2.48 19.92 -6.81
C PRO A 74 1.13 19.34 -6.39
N THR A 75 0.05 19.80 -7.01
CA THR A 75 -1.31 19.31 -6.82
C THR A 75 -1.39 17.79 -7.03
N PRO A 76 -2.36 17.08 -6.41
CA PRO A 76 -2.53 15.63 -6.60
C PRO A 76 -2.52 15.20 -8.07
N GLN A 77 -3.16 15.97 -8.95
CA GLN A 77 -3.15 15.73 -10.41
C GLN A 77 -1.75 15.79 -11.04
N ARG A 78 -0.86 16.66 -10.52
CA ARG A 78 0.54 16.77 -10.96
C ARG A 78 1.40 15.63 -10.40
N GLN A 79 1.10 15.16 -9.19
CA GLN A 79 1.73 13.95 -8.63
C GLN A 79 1.33 12.70 -9.43
N HIS A 80 0.06 12.56 -9.82
CA HIS A 80 -0.41 11.51 -10.74
C HIS A 80 0.27 11.59 -12.11
N ARG A 81 0.50 12.79 -12.66
CA ARG A 81 1.22 12.97 -13.93
C ARG A 81 2.70 12.56 -13.83
N GLN A 82 3.35 12.89 -12.73
CA GLN A 82 4.75 12.53 -12.48
C GLN A 82 4.93 11.02 -12.22
N LEU A 83 3.99 10.39 -11.50
CA LEU A 83 3.96 8.95 -11.31
C LEU A 83 3.76 8.20 -12.62
N ARG A 84 2.82 8.64 -13.46
CA ARG A 84 2.62 8.12 -14.82
C ARG A 84 3.89 8.19 -15.68
N GLN A 85 4.62 9.30 -15.59
CA GLN A 85 5.89 9.46 -16.32
C GLN A 85 7.00 8.55 -15.77
N HIS A 86 7.09 8.38 -14.45
CA HIS A 86 8.09 7.52 -13.82
C HIS A 86 7.82 6.03 -14.08
N GLN A 87 6.57 5.58 -13.99
CA GLN A 87 6.16 4.21 -14.31
C GLN A 87 6.34 3.91 -15.80
N ARG A 88 5.96 4.83 -16.70
CA ARG A 88 6.25 4.71 -18.15
C ARG A 88 7.75 4.59 -18.44
N ARG A 89 8.61 5.32 -17.71
CA ARG A 89 10.07 5.23 -17.85
C ARG A 89 10.62 3.89 -17.36
N ARG A 90 10.14 3.35 -16.23
CA ARG A 90 10.54 2.01 -15.78
C ARG A 90 10.09 0.93 -16.76
N TYR A 91 8.90 1.09 -17.35
CA TYR A 91 8.37 0.20 -18.38
C TYR A 91 9.19 0.22 -19.67
N ALA A 92 9.60 1.41 -20.13
CA ALA A 92 10.44 1.56 -21.32
C ALA A 92 11.84 0.96 -21.14
N VAL A 93 12.41 1.04 -19.93
CA VAL A 93 13.71 0.43 -19.61
C VAL A 93 13.61 -1.09 -19.51
N GLY A 94 12.56 -1.65 -18.87
CA GLY A 94 12.36 -3.10 -18.80
C GLY A 94 12.06 -3.74 -20.17
N LYS A 95 11.41 -3.02 -21.09
CA LYS A 95 11.15 -3.51 -22.45
C LYS A 95 12.42 -3.62 -23.31
N ALA A 96 13.41 -2.75 -23.09
CA ALA A 96 14.66 -2.73 -23.85
C ALA A 96 15.63 -3.87 -23.48
N GLU A 97 15.42 -4.56 -22.35
CA GLU A 97 16.30 -5.63 -21.86
C GLU A 97 15.80 -7.04 -22.23
N GLY A 98 14.68 -7.17 -22.96
CA GLY A 98 14.03 -8.46 -23.28
C GLY A 98 13.59 -8.66 -24.74
N GLU A 99 14.11 -7.89 -25.69
CA GLU A 99 13.70 -7.98 -27.10
C GLU A 99 14.44 -9.14 -27.82
N GLY A 100 13.82 -10.32 -27.78
CA GLY A 100 14.04 -11.42 -28.72
C GLY A 100 12.89 -11.47 -29.73
N ASP A 101 13.21 -11.34 -31.01
CA ASP A 101 12.29 -11.29 -32.13
C ASP A 101 11.42 -12.56 -32.22
N ASN A 102 10.14 -12.46 -31.87
CA ASN A 102 9.10 -13.35 -32.37
C ASN A 102 7.83 -12.53 -32.65
N ALA A 103 7.63 -12.28 -33.95
CA ALA A 103 6.48 -11.59 -34.50
C ALA A 103 5.28 -12.55 -34.63
N ASP A 104 4.63 -12.84 -33.50
CA ASP A 104 3.21 -13.23 -33.44
C ASP A 104 2.63 -12.60 -32.16
N GLY A 105 2.61 -11.27 -32.15
CA GLY A 105 2.40 -10.44 -30.97
C GLY A 105 0.92 -10.24 -30.65
N GLY A 106 0.23 -11.29 -30.19
CA GLY A 106 -0.96 -11.09 -29.37
C GLY A 106 -0.54 -10.36 -28.09
N GLN A 107 -0.81 -9.05 -28.01
CA GLN A 107 -0.56 -8.29 -26.79
C GLN A 107 -1.26 -9.03 -25.63
N PRO A 108 -0.62 -9.18 -24.45
CA PRO A 108 -1.28 -9.83 -23.34
C PRO A 108 -2.39 -8.90 -22.85
N GLU A 109 -3.58 -9.06 -23.42
CA GLU A 109 -4.75 -8.27 -23.08
C GLU A 109 -5.28 -8.72 -21.71
N MET A 110 -5.70 -7.73 -20.92
CA MET A 110 -6.40 -7.98 -19.67
C MET A 110 -7.75 -8.66 -19.98
N SER A 111 -8.22 -9.55 -19.11
CA SER A 111 -9.55 -10.12 -19.22
C SER A 111 -10.62 -9.04 -19.18
N GLU A 112 -11.75 -9.31 -19.83
CA GLU A 112 -12.90 -8.39 -19.85
C GLU A 112 -13.35 -8.01 -18.43
N GLY A 113 -13.45 -9.00 -17.53
CA GLY A 113 -13.82 -8.77 -16.13
C GLY A 113 -12.80 -7.92 -15.38
N ALA A 114 -11.50 -8.15 -15.55
CA ALA A 114 -10.47 -7.30 -14.94
C ALA A 114 -10.50 -5.88 -15.51
N LEU A 115 -10.75 -5.71 -16.80
CA LEU A 115 -10.88 -4.40 -17.43
C LEU A 115 -12.11 -3.63 -16.92
N GLU A 116 -13.25 -4.29 -16.75
CA GLU A 116 -14.47 -3.71 -16.18
C GLU A 116 -14.22 -3.19 -14.75
N ILE A 117 -13.63 -4.03 -13.90
CA ILE A 117 -13.28 -3.66 -12.52
C ILE A 117 -12.29 -2.49 -12.51
N LEU A 118 -11.27 -2.52 -13.37
CA LEU A 118 -10.30 -1.42 -13.45
C LEU A 118 -10.97 -0.09 -13.81
N LYS A 119 -11.89 -0.09 -14.77
CA LYS A 119 -12.67 1.12 -15.13
C LYS A 119 -13.52 1.60 -13.95
N ALA A 120 -14.17 0.69 -13.22
CA ALA A 120 -14.95 1.05 -12.06
C ALA A 120 -14.10 1.65 -10.93
N LEU A 121 -12.88 1.15 -10.74
CA LEU A 121 -11.89 1.67 -9.80
C LEU A 121 -11.34 3.04 -10.24
N GLN A 122 -11.09 3.26 -11.53
CA GLN A 122 -10.69 4.56 -12.08
C GLN A 122 -11.79 5.61 -11.88
N HIS A 123 -13.05 5.23 -12.01
CA HIS A 123 -14.17 6.12 -11.72
C HIS A 123 -14.21 6.57 -10.24
N LEU A 124 -13.70 5.76 -9.31
CA LEU A 124 -13.54 6.19 -7.92
C LEU A 124 -12.45 7.26 -7.75
N ASP A 125 -11.38 7.21 -8.54
CA ASP A 125 -10.36 8.27 -8.55
C ASP A 125 -10.96 9.60 -9.02
N GLU A 126 -11.86 9.57 -9.99
CA GLU A 126 -12.56 10.77 -10.48
C GLU A 126 -13.45 11.37 -9.38
N LYS A 127 -14.23 10.53 -8.69
CA LYS A 127 -15.09 10.97 -7.58
C LYS A 127 -14.30 11.55 -6.43
N THR A 128 -13.26 10.85 -5.97
CA THR A 128 -12.39 11.32 -4.88
C THR A 128 -11.59 12.56 -5.29
N GLY A 129 -11.14 12.65 -6.55
CA GLY A 129 -10.51 13.83 -7.12
C GLY A 129 -11.45 15.03 -7.20
N THR A 130 -12.75 14.80 -7.47
CA THR A 130 -13.77 15.86 -7.46
C THR A 130 -13.93 16.42 -6.06
N LEU A 131 -14.13 15.58 -5.04
CA LEU A 131 -14.20 16.00 -3.63
C LEU A 131 -12.94 16.78 -3.21
N ALA A 132 -11.76 16.27 -3.55
CA ALA A 132 -10.49 16.91 -3.25
C ALA A 132 -10.37 18.30 -3.92
N SER A 133 -10.80 18.44 -5.17
CA SER A 133 -10.75 19.72 -5.88
C SER A 133 -11.75 20.74 -5.36
N GLN A 134 -12.96 20.31 -4.97
CA GLN A 134 -13.99 21.18 -4.38
C GLN A 134 -13.59 21.72 -3.01
N THR A 135 -12.90 20.92 -2.19
CA THR A 135 -12.67 21.25 -0.78
C THR A 135 -11.22 21.63 -0.45
N GLY A 136 -10.26 21.19 -1.28
CA GLY A 136 -8.82 21.30 -1.01
C GLY A 136 -8.25 20.16 -0.16
N LEU A 137 -9.06 19.14 0.13
CA LEU A 137 -8.68 17.94 0.87
C LEU A 137 -7.51 17.22 0.18
N ARG A 138 -6.49 16.85 0.96
CA ARG A 138 -5.28 16.16 0.45
C ARG A 138 -4.57 15.40 1.57
N CYS A 139 -3.89 14.30 1.24
CA CYS A 139 -2.93 13.68 2.17
C CYS A 139 -1.68 14.57 2.28
N PRO A 140 -0.90 14.48 3.39
CA PRO A 140 0.41 15.11 3.44
C PRO A 140 1.32 14.65 2.30
N ASP A 141 2.27 15.51 1.91
CA ASP A 141 3.18 15.21 0.81
C ASP A 141 4.03 13.97 1.09
N GLY A 142 3.99 13.01 0.18
CA GLY A 142 4.69 11.72 0.32
C GLY A 142 4.07 10.78 1.36
N CYS A 143 2.77 10.94 1.65
CA CYS A 143 2.01 10.07 2.54
C CYS A 143 1.81 8.66 1.96
N GLY A 144 2.14 7.64 2.76
CA GLY A 144 1.86 6.22 2.48
C GLY A 144 1.45 5.45 3.73
N ARG A 145 0.96 6.15 4.76
CA ARG A 145 0.68 5.57 6.08
C ARG A 145 -0.46 4.57 6.08
N CYS A 146 -1.47 4.72 5.20
CA CYS A 146 -2.54 3.74 5.05
C CYS A 146 -2.00 2.34 4.65
N CYS A 147 -0.95 2.27 3.83
CA CYS A 147 -0.32 1.00 3.44
C CYS A 147 0.41 0.30 4.60
N LYS A 148 0.64 0.99 5.73
CA LYS A 148 1.21 0.40 6.94
C LYS A 148 0.16 -0.27 7.84
N SER A 149 -1.12 0.01 7.62
CA SER A 149 -2.20 -0.58 8.42
C SER A 149 -2.34 -2.07 8.10
N PRO A 150 -2.46 -2.94 9.11
CA PRO A 150 -2.76 -4.36 8.91
C PRO A 150 -4.23 -4.62 8.55
N GLU A 151 -5.07 -3.59 8.61
CA GLU A 151 -6.52 -3.66 8.36
C GLU A 151 -6.89 -3.38 6.90
N VAL A 152 -5.89 -3.17 6.02
CA VAL A 152 -6.17 -2.97 4.60
C VAL A 152 -6.65 -4.28 4.01
N GLU A 153 -7.90 -4.26 3.56
CA GLU A 153 -8.57 -5.39 2.93
C GLU A 153 -8.99 -5.08 1.48
N ALA A 154 -9.18 -6.13 0.70
CA ALA A 154 -9.70 -6.09 -0.65
C ALA A 154 -10.40 -7.41 -0.98
N THR A 155 -11.27 -7.44 -1.97
CA THR A 155 -11.71 -8.71 -2.54
C THR A 155 -10.70 -9.21 -3.57
N ILE A 156 -10.76 -10.52 -3.87
CA ILE A 156 -9.95 -11.13 -4.93
C ILE A 156 -10.21 -10.43 -6.27
N ALA A 157 -11.48 -10.12 -6.57
CA ALA A 157 -11.89 -9.49 -7.81
C ALA A 157 -11.24 -8.10 -8.00
N GLU A 158 -11.19 -7.28 -6.94
CA GLU A 158 -10.54 -5.97 -6.97
C GLU A 158 -9.03 -6.03 -7.25
N MET A 159 -8.39 -7.18 -6.96
CA MET A 159 -6.97 -7.39 -7.18
C MET A 159 -6.65 -8.04 -8.53
N LEU A 160 -7.64 -8.54 -9.28
CA LEU A 160 -7.44 -9.11 -10.62
C LEU A 160 -6.78 -8.12 -11.61
N PRO A 161 -7.19 -6.84 -11.68
CA PRO A 161 -6.52 -5.89 -12.57
C PRO A 161 -5.02 -5.77 -12.30
N LEU A 162 -4.64 -5.73 -11.02
CA LEU A 162 -3.23 -5.68 -10.64
C LEU A 162 -2.50 -6.97 -10.95
N ALA A 163 -3.11 -8.12 -10.63
CA ALA A 163 -2.53 -9.42 -10.86
C ALA A 163 -2.24 -9.65 -12.36
N GLU A 164 -3.19 -9.31 -13.23
CA GLU A 164 -3.00 -9.40 -14.68
C GLU A 164 -1.95 -8.43 -15.19
N HIS A 165 -1.95 -7.18 -14.71
CA HIS A 165 -0.92 -6.22 -15.06
C HIS A 165 0.49 -6.74 -14.74
N LEU A 166 0.69 -7.25 -13.52
CA LEU A 166 1.99 -7.78 -13.10
C LEU A 166 2.36 -9.08 -13.83
N TYR A 167 1.39 -9.96 -14.10
CA TYR A 167 1.61 -11.17 -14.88
C TYR A 167 2.05 -10.84 -16.31
N ASN A 168 1.34 -9.94 -16.98
CA ASN A 168 1.63 -9.51 -18.34
C ASN A 168 3.00 -8.80 -18.45
N ASN A 169 3.52 -8.27 -17.36
CA ASN A 169 4.86 -7.66 -17.28
C ASN A 169 5.97 -8.66 -16.89
N GLY A 170 5.65 -9.95 -16.70
CA GLY A 170 6.62 -10.95 -16.23
C GLY A 170 7.02 -10.80 -14.75
N GLU A 171 6.24 -10.06 -13.96
CA GLU A 171 6.53 -9.78 -12.55
C GLU A 171 5.78 -10.71 -11.57
N ALA A 172 4.95 -11.63 -12.06
CA ALA A 172 4.07 -12.48 -11.25
C ALA A 172 4.81 -13.22 -10.12
N ASP A 173 5.82 -14.01 -10.45
CA ASP A 173 6.52 -14.86 -9.48
C ASP A 173 7.26 -14.05 -8.41
N ALA A 174 7.81 -12.90 -8.79
CA ALA A 174 8.49 -12.00 -7.86
C ALA A 174 7.52 -11.42 -6.82
N TRP A 175 6.34 -10.99 -7.26
CA TRP A 175 5.32 -10.46 -6.36
C TRP A 175 4.62 -11.53 -5.54
N LEU A 176 4.42 -12.73 -6.10
CA LEU A 176 3.84 -13.86 -5.39
C LEU A 176 4.75 -14.31 -4.24
N ARG A 177 6.04 -14.53 -4.50
CA ARG A 177 7.03 -14.83 -3.44
C ARG A 177 7.05 -13.75 -2.36
N LYS A 178 7.02 -12.47 -2.76
CA LYS A 178 6.98 -11.35 -1.81
C LYS A 178 5.72 -11.37 -0.93
N ALA A 179 4.57 -11.82 -1.46
CA ALA A 179 3.35 -12.01 -0.69
C ALA A 179 3.47 -13.18 0.29
N GLU A 180 4.00 -14.32 -0.16
CA GLU A 180 4.19 -15.53 0.65
C GLU A 180 5.22 -15.33 1.78
N GLU A 181 6.30 -14.59 1.52
CA GLU A 181 7.35 -14.26 2.49
C GLU A 181 6.96 -13.13 3.45
N ALA A 182 5.81 -12.47 3.24
CA ALA A 182 5.37 -11.35 4.05
C ALA A 182 4.96 -11.82 5.46
N SER A 183 5.92 -11.80 6.38
CA SER A 183 5.68 -12.10 7.81
C SER A 183 4.78 -11.09 8.53
N SER A 184 4.55 -9.92 7.93
CA SER A 184 3.70 -8.87 8.51
C SER A 184 2.45 -8.65 7.67
N ARG A 185 1.34 -8.28 8.31
CA ARG A 185 0.10 -7.84 7.63
C ARG A 185 0.22 -6.48 6.93
N ARG A 186 1.42 -5.88 6.88
CA ARG A 186 1.67 -4.66 6.11
C ARG A 186 1.48 -4.95 4.63
N CYS A 187 0.88 -4.01 3.90
CA CYS A 187 0.73 -4.11 2.46
C CYS A 187 2.10 -4.27 1.77
N ILE A 188 2.29 -5.35 1.00
CA ILE A 188 3.53 -5.61 0.26
C ILE A 188 3.82 -4.56 -0.83
N PHE A 189 2.82 -3.82 -1.27
CA PHE A 189 2.96 -2.74 -2.24
C PHE A 189 3.43 -1.41 -1.63
N TYR A 190 3.66 -1.36 -0.32
CA TYR A 190 4.24 -0.19 0.32
C TYR A 190 5.72 -0.04 -0.06
N SER A 191 6.06 1.11 -0.64
CA SER A 191 7.43 1.54 -0.92
C SER A 191 7.80 2.66 0.06
N PRO A 192 8.63 2.38 1.09
CA PRO A 192 9.07 3.40 2.04
C PRO A 192 9.98 4.43 1.37
N ASP A 193 9.98 5.65 1.90
CA ASP A 193 11.02 6.64 1.55
C ASP A 193 12.33 6.25 2.26
N PRO A 194 13.50 6.31 1.58
CA PRO A 194 14.76 5.88 2.16
C PRO A 194 15.31 6.84 3.22
N VAL A 195 14.82 8.08 3.27
CA VAL A 195 15.33 9.12 4.17
C VAL A 195 14.34 9.42 5.29
N HIS A 196 13.03 9.34 5.01
CA HIS A 196 11.99 9.74 5.97
C HIS A 196 11.08 8.55 6.32
N ASP A 197 11.22 8.04 7.54
CA ASP A 197 10.48 6.87 8.04
C ASP A 197 8.96 6.97 7.92
N TRP A 198 8.41 8.18 7.94
CA TRP A 198 6.97 8.41 7.85
C TRP A 198 6.45 8.57 6.42
N LYS A 199 7.34 8.85 5.45
CA LYS A 199 6.98 8.98 4.04
C LYS A 199 7.01 7.63 3.35
N GLY A 200 6.33 7.57 2.23
CA GLY A 200 6.31 6.42 1.34
C GLY A 200 5.16 6.52 0.36
N ARG A 201 5.02 5.49 -0.48
CA ARG A 201 4.00 5.46 -1.52
C ARG A 201 3.60 4.04 -1.85
N CYS A 202 2.42 3.88 -2.43
CA CYS A 202 2.05 2.64 -3.08
C CYS A 202 2.84 2.50 -4.39
N SER A 203 3.49 1.35 -4.61
CA SER A 203 4.19 1.06 -5.86
C SER A 203 3.23 0.77 -7.03
N VAL A 204 1.98 0.42 -6.73
CA VAL A 204 0.94 0.01 -7.68
C VAL A 204 -0.26 0.97 -7.66
N TYR A 205 0.00 2.27 -7.49
CA TYR A 205 -1.02 3.29 -7.20
C TYR A 205 -2.24 3.28 -8.14
N GLU A 206 -2.02 3.02 -9.43
CA GLU A 206 -3.08 3.00 -10.46
C GLU A 206 -4.02 1.79 -10.38
N HIS A 207 -3.60 0.72 -9.70
CA HIS A 207 -4.35 -0.54 -9.57
C HIS A 207 -4.80 -0.80 -8.12
N ARG A 208 -4.89 0.25 -7.30
CA ARG A 208 -5.32 0.13 -5.91
C ARG A 208 -6.78 -0.35 -5.82
N PRO A 209 -7.14 -1.16 -4.81
CA PRO A 209 -8.52 -1.58 -4.57
C PRO A 209 -9.37 -0.42 -4.01
N THR A 210 -10.68 -0.64 -3.91
CA THR A 210 -11.68 0.38 -3.53
C THR A 210 -11.34 1.05 -2.20
N LEU A 211 -11.04 0.27 -1.15
CA LEU A 211 -10.70 0.79 0.18
C LEU A 211 -9.54 1.79 0.11
N CYS A 212 -8.50 1.45 -0.66
CA CYS A 212 -7.29 2.28 -0.80
C CYS A 212 -7.52 3.59 -1.58
N ARG A 213 -8.59 3.68 -2.36
CA ARG A 213 -8.98 4.90 -3.09
C ARG A 213 -9.88 5.79 -2.25
N LEU A 214 -10.80 5.18 -1.52
CA LEU A 214 -11.84 5.88 -0.78
C LEU A 214 -11.38 6.34 0.61
N PHE A 215 -10.45 5.64 1.27
CA PHE A 215 -9.99 6.01 2.61
C PHE A 215 -9.47 7.46 2.69
N GLY A 216 -10.09 8.28 3.54
CA GLY A 216 -9.74 9.70 3.70
C GLY A 216 -10.37 10.63 2.65
N PHE A 217 -11.09 10.09 1.66
CA PHE A 217 -11.68 10.85 0.55
C PHE A 217 -13.12 10.42 0.23
N SER A 218 -13.79 9.77 1.17
CA SER A 218 -15.16 9.27 1.04
C SER A 218 -15.96 9.56 2.30
N GLY A 219 -17.28 9.43 2.19
CA GLY A 219 -18.19 9.55 3.32
C GLY A 219 -18.77 8.22 3.78
N CYS A 220 -19.31 8.22 4.99
CA CYS A 220 -20.23 7.22 5.50
C CYS A 220 -21.56 7.87 5.85
N THR A 221 -22.64 7.07 5.87
CA THR A 221 -23.94 7.56 6.31
C THR A 221 -23.96 7.57 7.84
N GLY A 222 -24.04 8.77 8.40
CA GLY A 222 -24.16 9.01 9.84
C GLY A 222 -25.59 8.80 10.35
N LYS A 223 -25.79 9.08 11.64
CA LYS A 223 -27.12 9.03 12.27
C LYS A 223 -27.96 10.20 11.74
N GLY A 224 -29.11 9.90 11.14
CA GLY A 224 -30.00 10.92 10.55
C GLY A 224 -29.87 11.11 9.04
N ASN A 225 -29.21 10.17 8.33
CA ASN A 225 -29.01 10.22 6.88
C ASN A 225 -28.10 11.37 6.40
N GLU A 226 -27.32 11.97 7.32
CA GLU A 226 -26.26 12.92 7.00
C GLU A 226 -25.00 12.17 6.51
N VAL A 227 -24.22 12.80 5.64
CA VAL A 227 -22.94 12.25 5.16
C VAL A 227 -21.81 12.76 6.04
N GLU A 228 -21.13 11.84 6.73
CA GLU A 228 -19.95 12.12 7.54
C GLU A 228 -18.68 11.73 6.78
N LEU A 229 -17.65 12.56 6.83
CA LEU A 229 -16.37 12.27 6.17
C LEU A 229 -15.65 11.14 6.90
N ILE A 230 -15.12 10.16 6.16
CA ILE A 230 -14.18 9.18 6.71
C ILE A 230 -12.84 9.87 6.88
N ARG A 231 -12.53 10.27 8.12
CA ARG A 231 -11.32 11.03 8.46
C ARG A 231 -10.07 10.15 8.43
N CYS A 232 -8.96 10.73 7.97
CA CYS A 232 -7.63 10.19 8.17
C CYS A 232 -6.92 10.98 9.28
N ALA A 233 -6.46 10.30 10.33
CA ALA A 233 -5.76 10.91 11.48
C ALA A 233 -4.40 11.58 11.14
N HIS A 234 -4.01 11.57 9.87
CA HIS A 234 -2.77 12.20 9.40
C HIS A 234 -3.02 13.36 8.43
N MET A 235 -4.27 13.63 8.08
CA MET A 235 -4.63 14.81 7.32
C MET A 235 -4.73 16.03 8.24
N ASP A 236 -4.65 17.20 7.64
CA ASP A 236 -4.79 18.47 8.34
C ASP A 236 -6.24 18.67 8.82
N ASP A 237 -6.43 18.91 10.12
CA ASP A 237 -7.77 19.04 10.72
C ASP A 237 -8.56 20.23 10.15
N GLU A 238 -7.91 21.33 9.77
CA GLU A 238 -8.60 22.47 9.16
C GLU A 238 -9.19 22.09 7.80
N LEU A 239 -8.46 21.27 7.03
CA LEU A 239 -8.97 20.76 5.76
C LEU A 239 -10.11 19.77 5.96
N LEU A 240 -10.00 18.87 6.93
CA LEU A 240 -11.05 17.90 7.24
C LEU A 240 -12.35 18.61 7.65
N ASP A 241 -12.25 19.58 8.56
CA ASP A 241 -13.41 20.33 9.07
C ASP A 241 -14.03 21.18 7.96
N LYS A 242 -13.21 21.81 7.10
CA LYS A 242 -13.68 22.53 5.91
C LYS A 242 -14.43 21.59 4.95
N THR A 243 -13.91 20.39 4.70
CA THR A 243 -14.57 19.40 3.85
C THR A 243 -15.91 18.97 4.45
N GLU A 244 -15.97 18.65 5.73
CA GLU A 244 -17.22 18.27 6.41
C GLU A 244 -18.26 19.38 6.34
N GLN A 245 -17.86 20.64 6.54
CA GLN A 245 -18.76 21.77 6.38
C GLN A 245 -19.28 21.92 4.94
N ALA A 246 -18.42 21.73 3.94
CA ALA A 246 -18.83 21.77 2.54
C ALA A 246 -19.82 20.64 2.20
N LEU A 247 -19.62 19.44 2.76
CA LEU A 247 -20.57 18.32 2.64
C LEU A 247 -21.92 18.66 3.28
N ARG A 248 -21.92 19.22 4.50
CA ARG A 248 -23.17 19.64 5.19
C ARG A 248 -23.93 20.72 4.45
N ARG A 249 -23.24 21.65 3.78
CA ARG A 249 -23.85 22.71 2.97
C ARG A 249 -24.25 22.25 1.57
N GLY A 250 -23.93 21.02 1.16
CA GLY A 250 -24.18 20.51 -0.18
C GLY A 250 -23.31 21.14 -1.27
N GLU A 251 -22.21 21.80 -0.89
CA GLU A 251 -21.25 22.43 -1.81
C GLU A 251 -20.26 21.41 -2.39
N ALA A 252 -20.11 20.26 -1.73
CA ALA A 252 -19.29 19.15 -2.17
C ALA A 252 -20.05 17.83 -2.05
N ILE A 253 -19.66 16.83 -2.84
CA ILE A 253 -20.26 15.50 -2.80
C ILE A 253 -19.14 14.49 -2.59
N ALA A 254 -19.23 13.71 -1.51
CA ALA A 254 -18.34 12.60 -1.25
C ALA A 254 -18.91 11.28 -1.79
N PRO A 255 -18.10 10.41 -2.42
CA PRO A 255 -18.53 9.03 -2.67
C PRO A 255 -18.81 8.34 -1.33
N LEU A 256 -19.87 7.53 -1.25
CA LEU A 256 -20.19 6.78 -0.04
C LEU A 256 -19.47 5.44 -0.05
N MET A 257 -18.63 5.19 0.96
CA MET A 257 -17.75 4.01 1.03
C MET A 257 -18.52 2.70 0.82
N ALA A 258 -19.60 2.50 1.58
CA ALA A 258 -20.37 1.26 1.53
C ALA A 258 -21.04 1.04 0.15
N GLN A 259 -21.57 2.11 -0.46
CA GLN A 259 -22.25 2.03 -1.75
C GLN A 259 -21.26 1.74 -2.88
N GLU A 260 -20.13 2.44 -2.91
CA GLU A 260 -19.10 2.23 -3.93
C GLU A 260 -18.43 0.85 -3.77
N ALA A 261 -18.16 0.42 -2.53
CA ALA A 261 -17.65 -0.92 -2.28
C ALA A 261 -18.63 -2.00 -2.75
N ALA A 262 -19.91 -1.89 -2.39
CA ALA A 262 -20.93 -2.82 -2.87
C ALA A 262 -21.02 -2.84 -4.41
N ARG A 263 -20.95 -1.67 -5.05
CA ARG A 263 -20.97 -1.53 -6.51
C ARG A 263 -19.81 -2.27 -7.16
N VAL A 264 -18.58 -2.08 -6.68
CA VAL A 264 -17.39 -2.73 -7.27
C VAL A 264 -17.37 -4.23 -6.96
N ARG A 265 -17.73 -4.66 -5.75
CA ARG A 265 -17.75 -6.08 -5.35
C ARG A 265 -18.84 -6.89 -6.06
N GLY A 266 -19.92 -6.24 -6.48
CA GLY A 266 -20.95 -6.84 -7.33
C GLY A 266 -20.55 -7.03 -8.79
N MET A 267 -19.37 -6.55 -9.21
CA MET A 267 -18.85 -6.73 -10.57
C MET A 267 -18.07 -8.02 -10.73
N GLY A 268 -17.90 -8.45 -11.99
CA GLY A 268 -17.10 -9.61 -12.37
C GLY A 268 -17.97 -10.76 -12.89
N SER A 269 -17.53 -11.35 -14.01
CA SER A 269 -18.17 -12.51 -14.64
C SER A 269 -17.93 -13.83 -13.89
N GLU A 270 -16.84 -13.90 -13.12
CA GLU A 270 -16.43 -15.08 -12.37
C GLU A 270 -16.80 -14.96 -10.89
N ALA A 271 -18.06 -15.24 -10.58
CA ALA A 271 -18.64 -15.30 -9.24
C ALA A 271 -18.34 -14.07 -8.35
N PRO A 272 -19.22 -13.06 -8.30
CA PRO A 272 -19.04 -11.91 -7.43
C PRO A 272 -18.85 -12.37 -5.98
N SER A 273 -17.69 -12.05 -5.40
CA SER A 273 -17.37 -12.36 -4.02
C SER A 273 -17.41 -11.08 -3.20
N MET A 274 -18.30 -11.06 -2.22
CA MET A 274 -18.42 -9.98 -1.24
C MET A 274 -17.40 -10.12 -0.11
N GLU A 275 -16.72 -11.28 -0.04
CA GLU A 275 -15.73 -11.59 0.98
C GLU A 275 -14.47 -10.74 0.77
N THR A 276 -14.06 -10.07 1.84
CA THR A 276 -12.81 -9.33 1.89
C THR A 276 -11.74 -10.15 2.59
N LEU A 277 -10.53 -10.05 2.07
CA LEU A 277 -9.34 -10.64 2.65
C LEU A 277 -8.33 -9.53 2.95
N PRO A 278 -7.39 -9.74 3.88
CA PRO A 278 -6.22 -8.89 4.00
C PRO A 278 -5.55 -8.70 2.63
N ILE A 279 -5.14 -7.48 2.30
CA ILE A 279 -4.76 -7.10 0.92
C ILE A 279 -3.69 -8.01 0.29
N ASN A 280 -2.77 -8.54 1.09
CA ASN A 280 -1.73 -9.46 0.62
C ASN A 280 -2.33 -10.83 0.24
N GLU A 281 -3.26 -11.35 1.04
CA GLU A 281 -3.96 -12.62 0.80
C GLU A 281 -4.93 -12.50 -0.39
N ALA A 282 -5.61 -11.35 -0.51
CA ALA A 282 -6.45 -11.02 -1.67
C ALA A 282 -5.63 -11.00 -2.96
N PHE A 283 -4.44 -10.37 -2.92
CA PHE A 283 -3.54 -10.33 -4.06
C PHE A 283 -2.99 -11.71 -4.43
N GLU A 284 -2.53 -12.48 -3.45
CA GLU A 284 -2.01 -13.83 -3.68
C GLU A 284 -3.07 -14.70 -4.39
N SER A 285 -4.29 -14.68 -3.86
CA SER A 285 -5.42 -15.42 -4.44
C SER A 285 -5.73 -14.96 -5.87
N ALA A 286 -5.72 -13.64 -6.12
CA ALA A 286 -5.92 -13.08 -7.45
C ALA A 286 -4.80 -13.49 -8.43
N MET A 287 -3.54 -13.45 -8.00
CA MET A 287 -2.39 -13.85 -8.81
C MET A 287 -2.44 -15.33 -9.17
N ARG A 288 -2.74 -16.21 -8.22
CA ARG A 288 -2.91 -17.65 -8.47
C ARG A 288 -4.05 -17.91 -9.46
N LYS A 289 -5.16 -17.17 -9.36
CA LYS A 289 -6.28 -17.26 -10.29
C LYS A 289 -5.88 -16.86 -11.71
N VAL A 290 -5.11 -15.78 -11.87
CA VAL A 290 -4.57 -15.36 -13.17
C VAL A 290 -3.63 -16.40 -13.75
N GLN A 291 -2.67 -16.91 -12.96
CA GLN A 291 -1.75 -17.96 -13.40
C GLN A 291 -2.50 -19.22 -13.87
N MET A 292 -3.50 -19.66 -13.10
CA MET A 292 -4.33 -20.82 -13.43
C MET A 292 -5.08 -20.61 -14.75
N ARG A 293 -5.73 -19.46 -14.92
CA ARG A 293 -6.45 -19.11 -16.16
C ARG A 293 -5.50 -19.15 -17.36
N ARG A 294 -4.34 -18.50 -17.26
CA ARG A 294 -3.32 -18.45 -18.33
C ARG A 294 -2.75 -19.83 -18.66
N TYR A 295 -2.56 -20.68 -17.66
CA TYR A 295 -2.16 -22.07 -17.86
C TYR A 295 -3.19 -22.83 -18.71
N PHE A 296 -4.47 -22.78 -18.37
CA PHE A 296 -5.52 -23.44 -19.16
C PHE A 296 -5.69 -22.84 -20.56
N GLU A 297 -5.59 -21.52 -20.71
CA GLU A 297 -5.58 -20.85 -22.02
C GLU A 297 -4.43 -21.40 -22.89
N SER A 298 -3.23 -21.58 -22.33
CA SER A 298 -2.08 -22.12 -23.05
C SER A 298 -2.28 -23.57 -23.51
N LEU A 299 -2.92 -24.41 -22.68
CA LEU A 299 -3.26 -25.79 -23.05
C LEU A 299 -4.30 -25.83 -24.17
N ALA A 300 -5.29 -24.94 -24.13
CA ALA A 300 -6.32 -24.86 -25.16
C ALA A 300 -5.73 -24.44 -26.52
N VAL A 301 -4.75 -23.54 -26.52
CA VAL A 301 -4.01 -23.17 -27.75
C VAL A 301 -3.16 -24.33 -28.25
N ALA A 302 -2.44 -25.02 -27.36
CA ALA A 302 -1.61 -26.18 -27.73
C ALA A 302 -2.42 -27.39 -28.26
N SER A 303 -3.72 -27.45 -27.94
CA SER A 303 -4.63 -28.50 -28.41
C SER A 303 -5.25 -28.24 -29.80
N LYS A 304 -5.04 -27.05 -30.37
CA LYS A 304 -5.52 -26.65 -31.71
C LYS A 304 -4.39 -26.78 -32.73
#